data_AF-D0LWX2-F1
#
_entry.id   AF-D0LWX2-F1
#
_cell.length_a   1.000
_cell.length_b   1.000
_cell.length_c   1.000
_cell.angle_alpha   90.00
_cell.angle_beta   90.00
_cell.angle_gamma   90.00
#
_symmetry.space_group_name_H-M   'P 1'
#
loop_
_entity.id
_entity.type
_entity.pdbx_description
1 polymer ?
#
loop_
_entity_poly.entity_id
_entity_poly.type
_entity_poly.pdbx_seq_one_letter_code
_entity_poly.pdbx_strand_id
1 'polypeptide(L)'
;MAWLAVLAGFGLAACGGDDAPAEPDAALPDAGLADGAPGDGAPGDGAAQPVARPRVTPAVLTLDEGGDAASFAVTLEVPPSAAIELRVEVADASAIAAQPTTLRFTSDDYSTPQMVSVTPLDDSDNVDESTVVSVGGEGARDADVVVIVIDDEDVGIPDIEMLSLAPLVQFTPLLEMERFEVAGTAMTAADLQSASAQHSVAEKVLELGAQIGAERGGEPLALFADDEQEARAAQMPFRGKPADVAVLASGAARRAYVPLGGSLSVPGNEVAVYDLTTRAVSRVRVGIRPLQVFAHAASELLFVCNQYSNYISVIDGRTGTTLTSGGAPVLLPSDFHCSDLVAVERAPDAGEPDELALLVSNSFRRSVLAYELDRCASEPNSDVWTMTRRRGSRRAR
;
A
#
# COMPACT_ATOMS: atom_id res chain seq x y z
N MET A 1 11.46 -20.14 -42.80
CA MET A 1 10.16 -20.65 -43.30
C MET A 1 9.27 -20.83 -42.09
N ALA A 2 8.15 -20.09 -42.12
CA ALA A 2 6.91 -20.21 -41.35
C ALA A 2 6.97 -20.69 -39.88
N TRP A 3 6.78 -19.74 -38.95
CA TRP A 3 5.77 -19.88 -37.89
C TRP A 3 4.96 -18.59 -37.86
N LEU A 4 3.84 -18.62 -38.59
CA LEU A 4 2.82 -17.59 -38.67
C LEU A 4 1.60 -18.14 -37.91
N ALA A 5 0.99 -17.30 -37.07
CA ALA A 5 -0.39 -17.38 -36.59
C ALA A 5 -0.81 -18.59 -35.73
N VAL A 6 -0.85 -18.36 -34.41
CA VAL A 6 -2.01 -18.78 -33.58
C VAL A 6 -2.49 -17.55 -32.81
N LEU A 7 -3.14 -16.63 -33.52
CA LEU A 7 -4.12 -15.73 -32.93
C LEU A 7 -5.48 -16.36 -33.21
N ALA A 8 -5.90 -17.26 -32.34
CA ALA A 8 -7.23 -17.88 -32.40
C ALA A 8 -7.99 -17.52 -31.12
N GLY A 9 -8.95 -16.61 -31.27
CA GLY A 9 -10.17 -16.53 -30.46
C GLY A 9 -10.01 -16.27 -28.95
N PHE A 10 -9.72 -15.03 -28.56
CA PHE A 10 -10.19 -14.53 -27.27
C PHE A 10 -11.68 -14.19 -27.41
N GLY A 11 -12.53 -15.21 -27.32
CA GLY A 11 -13.96 -15.01 -27.11
C GLY A 11 -14.17 -14.54 -25.68
N LEU A 12 -14.49 -13.26 -25.49
CA LEU A 12 -15.27 -12.86 -24.32
C LEU A 12 -16.61 -13.59 -24.43
N ALA A 13 -16.85 -14.58 -23.58
CA ALA A 13 -18.21 -15.02 -23.33
C ALA A 13 -18.89 -13.90 -22.53
N ALA A 14 -19.55 -12.97 -23.22
CA ALA A 14 -20.48 -12.06 -22.56
C ALA A 14 -21.61 -12.90 -21.93
N CYS A 15 -22.09 -12.51 -20.74
CA CYS A 15 -23.27 -13.15 -20.16
C CYS A 15 -24.42 -13.00 -21.18
N GLY A 16 -24.82 -14.10 -21.81
CA GLY A 16 -25.78 -14.08 -22.90
C GLY A 16 -27.20 -13.88 -22.37
N GLY A 17 -27.83 -12.78 -22.80
CA GLY A 17 -29.25 -12.50 -22.70
C GLY A 17 -29.53 -11.18 -23.39
N ASP A 18 -30.11 -11.25 -24.59
CA ASP A 18 -30.44 -10.10 -25.44
C ASP A 18 -31.24 -9.04 -24.68
N ASP A 19 -30.72 -7.81 -24.57
CA ASP A 19 -31.51 -6.57 -24.61
C ASP A 19 -30.59 -5.35 -24.78
N ALA A 20 -30.88 -4.55 -25.80
CA ALA A 20 -30.15 -3.32 -26.14
C ALA A 20 -30.49 -2.19 -25.14
N PRO A 21 -29.56 -1.25 -24.84
CA PRO A 21 -29.87 -0.17 -23.92
C PRO A 21 -30.74 0.89 -24.60
N ALA A 22 -31.87 1.23 -23.96
CA ALA A 22 -32.63 2.44 -24.27
C ALA A 22 -31.92 3.67 -23.69
N GLU A 23 -31.73 4.71 -24.50
CA GLU A 23 -31.27 6.02 -24.06
C GLU A 23 -32.29 6.71 -23.13
N PRO A 24 -31.87 7.52 -22.15
CA PRO A 24 -32.76 8.48 -21.53
C PRO A 24 -32.57 9.88 -22.14
N ASP A 25 -33.67 10.35 -22.71
CA ASP A 25 -33.93 11.67 -23.27
C ASP A 25 -33.91 12.75 -22.18
N ALA A 26 -33.56 13.97 -22.59
CA ALA A 26 -33.40 15.15 -21.74
C ALA A 26 -34.72 15.79 -21.29
N ALA A 27 -34.77 16.38 -20.09
CA ALA A 27 -35.51 17.62 -19.82
C ALA A 27 -35.21 18.21 -18.43
N LEU A 28 -34.74 19.46 -18.41
CA LEU A 28 -34.85 20.39 -17.27
C LEU A 28 -36.28 20.95 -17.19
N PRO A 29 -36.67 21.51 -16.04
CA PRO A 29 -37.10 22.91 -16.14
C PRO A 29 -36.55 23.82 -15.03
N ASP A 30 -36.35 25.05 -15.47
CA ASP A 30 -36.06 26.28 -14.72
C ASP A 30 -37.37 26.91 -14.21
N ALA A 31 -37.35 27.46 -13.00
CA ALA A 31 -38.31 28.46 -12.53
C ALA A 31 -37.79 29.12 -11.24
N GLY A 32 -37.13 30.26 -11.38
CA GLY A 32 -37.01 31.24 -10.30
C GLY A 32 -38.32 32.01 -10.09
N LEU A 33 -38.52 32.55 -8.88
CA LEU A 33 -39.25 33.79 -8.58
C LEU A 33 -39.02 34.18 -7.11
N ALA A 34 -38.67 35.45 -6.89
CA ALA A 34 -38.42 36.09 -5.60
C ALA A 34 -39.59 37.00 -5.16
N ASP A 35 -39.67 37.25 -3.85
CA ASP A 35 -39.93 38.53 -3.14
C ASP A 35 -40.94 38.48 -1.97
N GLY A 36 -40.55 39.08 -0.81
CA GLY A 36 -41.46 39.72 0.16
C GLY A 36 -41.28 39.41 1.66
N ALA A 37 -40.55 40.25 2.41
CA ALA A 37 -40.52 40.36 3.90
C ALA A 37 -41.70 41.24 4.43
N PRO A 38 -41.99 41.53 5.76
CA PRO A 38 -41.09 41.59 6.95
C PRO A 38 -41.67 41.28 8.38
N GLY A 39 -40.81 41.37 9.43
CA GLY A 39 -41.12 41.52 10.88
C GLY A 39 -41.31 40.20 11.67
N ASP A 40 -40.72 39.93 12.85
CA ASP A 40 -40.75 40.69 14.11
C ASP A 40 -39.68 40.22 15.13
N GLY A 41 -39.14 41.18 15.90
CA GLY A 41 -38.83 41.11 17.36
C GLY A 41 -38.06 39.95 17.99
N ALA A 42 -36.79 40.20 18.36
CA ALA A 42 -35.88 39.33 19.13
C ALA A 42 -36.37 38.92 20.54
N PRO A 43 -35.71 37.92 21.16
CA PRO A 43 -34.83 38.25 22.27
C PRO A 43 -33.44 37.66 22.11
N GLY A 44 -32.46 38.29 22.76
CA GLY A 44 -31.04 38.04 22.55
C GLY A 44 -30.60 36.64 22.89
N ASP A 45 -30.23 35.89 21.86
CA ASP A 45 -29.33 34.77 21.99
C ASP A 45 -27.93 35.36 22.19
N GLY A 46 -27.35 35.15 23.37
CA GLY A 46 -25.90 35.20 23.53
C GLY A 46 -25.33 34.07 22.67
N ALA A 47 -25.29 34.29 21.35
CA ALA A 47 -24.70 33.37 20.41
C ALA A 47 -23.26 33.18 20.87
N ALA A 48 -22.95 31.96 21.33
CA ALA A 48 -21.58 31.54 21.56
C ALA A 48 -20.80 31.97 20.32
N GLN A 49 -19.88 32.93 20.51
CA GLN A 49 -19.08 33.48 19.42
C GLN A 49 -18.46 32.30 18.65
N PRO A 50 -18.48 32.29 17.31
CA PRO A 50 -17.91 31.19 16.55
C PRO A 50 -16.44 31.05 16.95
N VAL A 51 -16.11 29.92 17.58
CA VAL A 51 -14.74 29.64 18.03
C VAL A 51 -13.84 29.61 16.79
N ALA A 52 -12.79 30.43 16.78
CA ALA A 52 -11.86 30.51 15.68
C ALA A 52 -11.17 29.15 15.45
N ARG A 53 -10.90 28.82 14.18
CA ARG A 53 -10.31 27.53 13.78
C ARG A 53 -9.02 27.80 13.00
N PRO A 54 -7.86 27.72 13.67
CA PRO A 54 -6.58 27.81 12.99
C PRO A 54 -6.39 26.62 12.06
N ARG A 55 -5.80 26.87 10.90
CA ARG A 55 -5.34 25.87 9.94
C ARG A 55 -3.84 26.02 9.78
N VAL A 56 -3.13 24.93 10.01
CA VAL A 56 -1.66 24.86 9.87
C VAL A 56 -1.30 24.14 8.57
N THR A 57 -0.28 24.62 7.85
CA THR A 57 0.20 23.95 6.62
C THR A 57 1.69 24.18 6.41
N PRO A 58 2.51 23.12 6.33
CA PRO A 58 2.14 21.71 6.55
C PRO A 58 1.77 21.44 8.02
N ALA A 59 1.07 20.33 8.29
CA ALA A 59 0.74 19.88 9.65
C ALA A 59 1.79 18.92 10.24
N VAL A 60 2.78 18.55 9.43
CA VAL A 60 3.94 17.74 9.84
C VAL A 60 5.20 18.38 9.26
N LEU A 61 6.23 18.52 10.08
CA LEU A 61 7.57 18.93 9.68
C LEU A 61 8.58 17.85 10.07
N THR A 62 9.56 17.64 9.19
CA THR A 62 10.72 16.79 9.44
C THR A 62 11.95 17.66 9.28
N LEU A 63 12.80 17.68 10.29
CA LEU A 63 13.99 18.53 10.40
C LEU A 63 15.18 17.65 10.73
N ASP A 64 16.36 18.04 10.26
CA ASP A 64 17.62 17.45 10.71
C ASP A 64 18.11 18.26 11.92
N GLU A 65 18.57 17.59 12.96
CA GLU A 65 19.12 18.21 14.17
C GLU A 65 20.28 19.14 13.84
N GLY A 66 20.37 20.27 14.55
CA GLY A 66 21.34 21.35 14.25
C GLY A 66 21.21 21.98 12.85
N GLY A 67 20.26 21.53 12.03
CA GLY A 67 20.11 21.83 10.62
C GLY A 67 19.33 23.11 10.31
N ASP A 68 18.92 23.22 9.05
CA ASP A 68 18.18 24.39 8.56
C ASP A 68 16.76 24.46 9.15
N ALA A 69 16.34 25.67 9.53
CA ALA A 69 14.98 25.90 10.00
C ALA A 69 13.94 25.69 8.88
N ALA A 70 12.81 25.07 9.22
CA ALA A 70 11.63 25.01 8.34
C ALA A 70 10.53 25.95 8.82
N SER A 71 9.47 26.10 8.03
CA SER A 71 8.34 26.95 8.40
C SER A 71 7.00 26.33 8.06
N PHE A 72 5.99 26.66 8.86
CA PHE A 72 4.59 26.37 8.57
C PHE A 72 3.77 27.67 8.55
N ALA A 73 2.73 27.66 7.73
CA ALA A 73 1.78 28.76 7.61
C ALA A 73 0.58 28.52 8.54
N VAL A 74 0.11 29.58 9.18
CA VAL A 74 -1.14 29.62 9.95
C VAL A 74 -2.13 30.55 9.27
N THR A 75 -3.36 30.09 9.09
CA THR A 75 -4.52 30.90 8.67
C THR A 75 -5.74 30.55 9.53
N LEU A 76 -6.81 31.35 9.45
CA LEU A 76 -8.12 31.00 10.00
C LEU A 76 -9.09 30.64 8.87
N GLU A 77 -10.00 29.69 9.14
CA GLU A 77 -11.03 29.29 8.17
C GLU A 77 -12.13 30.35 7.99
N VAL A 78 -12.40 31.14 9.04
CA VAL A 78 -13.51 32.11 9.10
C VAL A 78 -13.01 33.41 9.74
N PRO A 79 -13.45 34.60 9.26
CA PRO A 79 -13.06 35.86 9.87
C PRO A 79 -13.54 35.96 11.31
N PRO A 80 -12.68 36.33 12.27
CA PRO A 80 -13.09 36.50 13.66
C PRO A 80 -13.91 37.81 13.82
N SER A 81 -14.83 37.82 14.78
CA SER A 81 -15.72 38.96 15.08
C SER A 81 -15.00 40.13 15.78
N ALA A 82 -13.87 39.85 16.41
CA ALA A 82 -12.91 40.80 16.98
C ALA A 82 -11.50 40.25 16.75
N ALA A 83 -10.47 41.10 16.85
CA ALA A 83 -9.10 40.62 16.72
C ALA A 83 -8.77 39.58 17.80
N ILE A 84 -8.16 38.47 17.39
CA ILE A 84 -7.73 37.39 18.29
C ILE A 84 -6.22 37.24 18.27
N GLU A 85 -5.67 36.76 19.37
CA GLU A 85 -4.27 36.40 19.52
C GLU A 85 -4.14 34.91 19.75
N LEU A 86 -3.42 34.23 18.88
CA LEU A 86 -3.04 32.83 19.04
C LEU A 86 -1.62 32.77 19.59
N ARG A 87 -1.40 31.91 20.59
CA ARG A 87 -0.08 31.55 21.09
C ARG A 87 0.43 30.35 20.30
N VAL A 88 1.73 30.32 20.09
CA VAL A 88 2.46 29.17 19.56
C VAL A 88 3.26 28.60 20.72
N GLU A 89 2.86 27.43 21.18
CA GLU A 89 3.47 26.75 22.33
C GLU A 89 4.17 25.48 21.85
N VAL A 90 5.43 25.33 22.27
CA VAL A 90 6.25 24.15 21.98
C VAL A 90 6.20 23.24 23.19
N ALA A 91 5.80 21.99 23.01
CA ALA A 91 5.69 21.02 24.11
C ALA A 91 7.06 20.65 24.70
N ASP A 92 8.07 20.55 23.83
CA ASP A 92 9.46 20.27 24.20
C ASP A 92 10.39 21.36 23.65
N ALA A 93 10.73 22.32 24.51
CA ALA A 93 11.59 23.44 24.15
C ALA A 93 13.10 23.11 24.22
N SER A 94 13.47 21.87 24.61
CA SER A 94 14.84 21.37 24.46
C SER A 94 15.10 20.90 23.03
N ALA A 95 14.10 20.32 22.35
CA ALA A 95 14.25 19.78 21.00
C ALA A 95 14.14 20.85 19.88
N ILE A 96 13.22 21.82 20.04
CA ILE A 96 12.99 22.85 18.99
C ILE A 96 12.70 24.23 19.57
N ALA A 97 12.95 25.26 18.76
CA ALA A 97 12.47 26.63 18.99
C ALA A 97 11.52 27.08 17.86
N ALA A 98 10.39 27.71 18.22
CA ALA A 98 9.43 28.25 17.26
C ALA A 98 9.25 29.77 17.41
N GLN A 99 9.25 30.51 16.29
CA GLN A 99 9.04 31.97 16.27
C GLN A 99 8.20 32.43 15.06
N PRO A 100 7.31 33.42 15.23
CA PRO A 100 6.98 34.11 16.49
C PRO A 100 6.10 33.26 17.42
N THR A 101 6.15 33.54 18.74
CA THR A 101 5.35 32.82 19.75
C THR A 101 3.91 33.32 19.86
N THR A 102 3.56 34.39 19.14
CA THR A 102 2.21 34.94 19.08
C THR A 102 1.87 35.37 17.66
N LEU A 103 0.63 35.11 17.25
CA LEU A 103 0.07 35.47 15.95
C LEU A 103 -1.22 36.24 16.19
N ARG A 104 -1.42 37.34 15.46
CA ARG A 104 -2.59 38.20 15.63
C ARG A 104 -3.40 38.21 14.35
N PHE A 105 -4.67 37.82 14.43
CA PHE A 105 -5.58 37.82 13.30
C PHE A 105 -6.75 38.79 13.54
N THR A 106 -7.13 39.50 12.49
CA THR A 106 -8.27 40.42 12.41
C THR A 106 -9.28 39.90 11.38
N SER A 107 -10.46 40.52 11.31
CA SER A 107 -11.46 40.20 10.28
C SER A 107 -10.94 40.37 8.85
N ASP A 108 -9.90 41.18 8.66
CA ASP A 108 -9.41 41.60 7.35
C ASP A 108 -8.21 40.77 6.88
N ASP A 109 -7.44 40.18 7.80
CA ASP A 109 -6.23 39.42 7.51
C ASP A 109 -6.32 37.92 7.86
N TYR A 110 -7.47 37.44 8.36
CA TYR A 110 -7.68 36.07 8.84
C TYR A 110 -7.22 34.97 7.87
N SER A 111 -7.37 35.19 6.56
CA SER A 111 -7.00 34.23 5.51
C SER A 111 -5.59 34.46 4.94
N THR A 112 -4.86 35.46 5.42
CA THR A 112 -3.49 35.75 4.99
C THR A 112 -2.52 34.87 5.79
N PRO A 113 -1.69 34.04 5.14
CA PRO A 113 -0.73 33.19 5.84
C PRO A 113 0.24 33.98 6.73
N GLN A 114 0.23 33.70 8.02
CA GLN A 114 1.30 34.14 8.93
C GLN A 114 2.27 32.96 9.13
N MET A 115 3.55 33.21 8.88
CA MET A 115 4.58 32.16 8.93
C MET A 115 5.15 32.01 10.33
N VAL A 116 5.28 30.76 10.77
CA VAL A 116 6.03 30.37 11.96
C VAL A 116 7.26 29.59 11.51
N SER A 117 8.45 30.04 11.91
CA SER A 117 9.72 29.35 11.70
C SER A 117 9.98 28.42 12.87
N VAL A 118 10.38 27.19 12.57
CA VAL A 118 10.77 26.15 13.52
C VAL A 118 12.23 25.81 13.29
N THR A 119 13.05 25.99 14.32
CA THR A 119 14.49 25.72 14.30
C THR A 119 14.74 24.47 15.17
N PRO A 120 15.33 23.41 14.60
CA PRO A 120 15.78 22.28 15.41
C PRO A 120 16.95 22.72 16.29
N LEU A 121 16.94 22.31 17.55
CA LEU A 121 18.04 22.56 18.48
C LEU A 121 18.95 21.34 18.49
N ASP A 122 20.25 21.60 18.49
CA ASP A 122 21.31 20.61 18.57
C ASP A 122 21.56 20.24 20.03
N ASP A 123 21.44 18.96 20.37
CA ASP A 123 21.83 18.39 21.64
C ASP A 123 23.00 17.40 21.50
N SER A 124 23.07 16.34 22.29
CA SER A 124 24.27 15.48 22.34
C SER A 124 23.96 14.01 22.48
N ASP A 125 22.67 13.65 22.45
CA ASP A 125 22.32 12.25 22.36
C ASP A 125 22.24 11.81 20.90
N ASN A 126 21.57 10.70 20.61
CA ASN A 126 21.56 10.10 19.27
C ASN A 126 20.15 9.58 18.97
N VAL A 127 19.13 10.28 19.48
CA VAL A 127 17.75 9.80 19.54
C VAL A 127 16.86 10.75 18.79
N ASP A 128 16.25 10.30 17.69
CA ASP A 128 15.20 11.08 17.03
C ASP A 128 14.09 11.53 18.01
N GLU A 129 13.83 12.83 18.09
CA GLU A 129 12.73 13.37 18.87
C GLU A 129 11.46 13.59 18.06
N SER A 130 10.34 13.50 18.76
CA SER A 130 9.09 14.06 18.26
C SER A 130 8.44 14.94 19.30
N THR A 131 8.05 16.13 18.87
CA THR A 131 7.35 17.10 19.70
C THR A 131 6.21 17.74 18.94
N VAL A 132 5.35 18.45 19.66
CA VAL A 132 4.17 19.12 19.10
C VAL A 132 4.30 20.61 19.31
N VAL A 133 4.01 21.36 18.25
CA VAL A 133 3.76 22.80 18.30
C VAL A 133 2.25 23.02 18.26
N SER A 134 1.69 23.50 19.36
CA SER A 134 0.27 23.82 19.46
C SER A 134 0.04 25.30 19.20
N VAL A 135 -0.90 25.59 18.28
CA VAL A 135 -1.35 26.95 17.95
C VAL A 135 -2.77 27.13 18.47
N GLY A 136 -2.93 27.91 19.53
CA GLY A 136 -4.19 28.02 20.27
C GLY A 136 -4.33 29.31 21.04
N GLY A 137 -5.50 29.58 21.60
CA GLY A 137 -5.74 30.84 22.33
C GLY A 137 -7.17 31.00 22.81
N GLU A 138 -7.43 32.04 23.60
CA GLU A 138 -8.77 32.33 24.09
C GLU A 138 -9.72 32.60 22.91
N GLY A 139 -10.81 31.83 22.82
CA GLY A 139 -11.76 31.93 21.72
C GLY A 139 -11.36 31.21 20.43
N ALA A 140 -10.26 30.44 20.42
CA ALA A 140 -9.84 29.58 19.33
C ALA A 140 -9.77 28.10 19.74
N ARG A 141 -9.85 27.19 18.77
CA ARG A 141 -9.46 25.79 18.96
C ARG A 141 -7.96 25.65 18.74
N ASP A 142 -7.37 24.66 19.38
CA ASP A 142 -5.97 24.32 19.17
C ASP A 142 -5.80 23.60 17.81
N ALA A 143 -4.72 23.95 17.12
CA ALA A 143 -4.25 23.27 15.93
C ALA A 143 -2.79 22.87 16.13
N ASP A 144 -2.50 21.60 15.93
CA ASP A 144 -1.20 21.02 16.23
C ASP A 144 -0.39 20.78 14.96
N VAL A 145 0.91 21.07 15.04
CA VAL A 145 1.92 20.63 14.08
C VAL A 145 2.81 19.61 14.76
N VAL A 146 2.88 18.41 14.19
CA VAL A 146 3.84 17.40 14.65
C VAL A 146 5.20 17.72 14.03
N VAL A 147 6.22 17.82 14.87
CA VAL A 147 7.61 18.02 14.43
C VAL A 147 8.39 16.77 14.79
N ILE A 148 9.12 16.26 13.79
CA ILE A 148 10.06 15.15 13.94
C ILE A 148 11.44 15.76 13.69
N VAL A 149 12.33 15.63 14.67
CA VAL A 149 13.74 15.99 14.57
C VAL A 149 14.50 14.68 14.38
N ILE A 150 15.28 14.61 13.31
CA ILE A 150 16.11 13.45 12.99
C ILE A 150 17.53 13.83 13.38
N ASP A 151 18.14 13.01 14.23
CA ASP A 151 19.53 13.20 14.68
C ASP A 151 20.48 13.20 13.48
N ASP A 152 21.38 14.19 13.41
CA ASP A 152 22.28 14.36 12.26
C ASP A 152 23.51 13.41 12.31
N GLU A 153 23.63 12.68 13.41
CA GLU A 153 24.71 11.77 13.75
C GLU A 153 24.28 10.29 13.75
N ASP A 154 23.13 9.99 13.13
CA ASP A 154 22.68 8.63 12.81
C ASP A 154 23.70 7.92 11.89
N VAL A 155 24.75 7.37 12.52
CA VAL A 155 25.67 6.41 11.92
C VAL A 155 24.90 5.12 11.75
N GLY A 156 24.28 4.97 10.58
CA GLY A 156 23.50 3.82 10.13
C GLY A 156 23.55 2.57 11.01
N ILE A 157 22.47 2.37 11.78
CA ILE A 157 22.05 1.18 12.54
C ILE A 157 23.18 0.36 13.17
N PRO A 158 23.29 0.42 14.51
CA PRO A 158 22.84 -0.76 15.28
C PRO A 158 22.11 -0.46 16.62
N ASP A 159 21.23 -1.42 16.94
CA ASP A 159 20.57 -1.75 18.22
C ASP A 159 19.45 -0.84 18.77
N ILE A 160 18.21 -1.25 18.45
CA ILE A 160 16.96 -0.80 19.08
C ILE A 160 16.89 -1.32 20.52
N GLU A 161 17.10 -0.47 21.53
CA GLU A 161 16.63 -0.73 22.90
C GLU A 161 15.18 -0.23 23.08
N MET A 162 14.33 -1.15 23.53
CA MET A 162 12.87 -1.05 23.58
C MET A 162 12.35 -0.10 24.66
N LEU A 163 11.42 0.79 24.28
CA LEU A 163 10.34 1.24 25.16
C LEU A 163 8.98 0.69 24.68
N SER A 164 8.71 -0.54 25.11
CA SER A 164 7.41 -1.13 25.49
C SER A 164 6.11 -0.43 25.02
N LEU A 165 5.61 -0.84 23.84
CA LEU A 165 4.26 -1.42 23.78
C LEU A 165 4.45 -2.91 24.07
N ALA A 166 4.05 -3.41 25.24
CA ALA A 166 4.05 -4.85 25.45
C ALA A 166 3.17 -5.48 24.35
N PRO A 167 3.76 -6.21 23.38
CA PRO A 167 2.98 -6.71 22.28
C PRO A 167 2.10 -7.84 22.84
N LEU A 168 0.80 -7.82 22.52
CA LEU A 168 -0.13 -8.91 22.85
C LEU A 168 0.35 -10.28 22.33
N VAL A 169 1.31 -10.26 21.41
CA VAL A 169 2.05 -11.42 20.93
C VAL A 169 3.53 -11.04 20.83
N GLN A 170 4.40 -11.68 21.62
CA GLN A 170 5.84 -11.58 21.40
C GLN A 170 6.20 -12.26 20.08
N PHE A 171 6.63 -11.48 19.08
CA PHE A 171 7.38 -12.03 17.95
C PHE A 171 8.84 -12.10 18.38
N THR A 172 9.30 -13.29 18.76
CA THR A 172 10.74 -13.53 18.92
C THR A 172 11.39 -13.39 17.54
N PRO A 173 12.38 -12.51 17.33
CA PRO A 173 13.17 -12.53 16.11
C PRO A 173 13.97 -13.83 16.12
N LEU A 174 13.45 -14.83 15.40
CA LEU A 174 14.12 -16.10 15.19
C LEU A 174 15.31 -15.82 14.28
N LEU A 175 16.51 -16.08 14.80
CA LEU A 175 17.73 -16.18 14.00
C LEU A 175 17.41 -16.98 12.74
N GLU A 176 17.45 -16.26 11.62
CA GLU A 176 17.53 -16.73 10.25
C GLU A 176 17.08 -18.19 10.00
N MET A 177 15.78 -18.37 9.71
CA MET A 177 15.20 -19.58 9.10
C MET A 177 15.29 -20.93 9.83
N GLU A 178 15.83 -21.00 11.04
CA GLU A 178 15.71 -22.23 11.82
C GLU A 178 14.30 -22.36 12.42
N ARG A 179 13.45 -23.06 11.65
CA ARG A 179 12.28 -23.81 12.11
C ARG A 179 11.20 -22.96 12.79
N PHE A 180 10.18 -22.61 12.00
CA PHE A 180 8.87 -22.24 12.53
C PHE A 180 8.26 -23.46 13.24
N GLU A 181 8.62 -23.76 14.50
CA GLU A 181 7.95 -24.76 15.32
C GLU A 181 6.89 -24.10 16.21
N VAL A 182 5.66 -24.01 15.70
CA VAL A 182 4.50 -23.59 16.50
C VAL A 182 3.63 -24.81 16.75
N ALA A 183 3.54 -25.20 18.02
CA ALA A 183 2.71 -26.32 18.48
C ALA A 183 2.99 -27.65 17.74
N GLY A 184 4.27 -27.96 17.48
CA GLY A 184 4.72 -29.26 16.98
C GLY A 184 4.72 -29.45 15.46
N THR A 185 4.64 -28.38 14.67
CA THR A 185 4.82 -28.44 13.21
C THR A 185 5.88 -27.45 12.77
N ALA A 186 6.84 -27.93 11.95
CA ALA A 186 7.96 -27.18 11.42
C ALA A 186 7.72 -26.84 9.94
N MET A 187 7.69 -25.55 9.56
CA MET A 187 7.99 -25.16 8.17
C MET A 187 9.50 -25.26 7.96
N THR A 188 9.91 -26.04 6.96
CA THR A 188 11.31 -26.32 6.65
C THR A 188 11.80 -25.47 5.48
N ALA A 189 13.13 -25.35 5.34
CA ALA A 189 13.71 -24.67 4.19
C ALA A 189 13.25 -25.25 2.84
N ALA A 190 12.92 -26.55 2.78
CA ALA A 190 12.42 -27.22 1.58
C ALA A 190 11.06 -26.65 1.11
N ASP A 191 10.23 -26.17 2.04
CA ASP A 191 8.90 -25.64 1.73
C ASP A 191 8.97 -24.30 0.99
N LEU A 192 10.11 -23.59 1.09
CA LEU A 192 10.37 -22.28 0.47
C LEU A 192 11.31 -22.35 -0.75
N GLN A 193 11.75 -23.56 -1.13
CA GLN A 193 12.57 -23.78 -2.32
C GLN A 193 11.71 -23.79 -3.59
N SER A 194 12.15 -23.14 -4.66
CA SER A 194 11.54 -23.33 -5.98
C SER A 194 12.03 -24.64 -6.60
N ALA A 195 11.15 -25.42 -7.24
CA ALA A 195 11.56 -26.59 -8.01
C ALA A 195 12.44 -26.26 -9.24
N SER A 196 12.56 -24.97 -9.60
CA SER A 196 13.31 -24.48 -10.76
C SER A 196 14.68 -23.87 -10.44
N ALA A 197 15.05 -23.72 -9.17
CA ALA A 197 16.33 -23.12 -8.79
C ALA A 197 17.36 -24.21 -8.43
N GLN A 198 18.37 -24.39 -9.29
CA GLN A 198 19.41 -25.42 -9.11
C GLN A 198 20.67 -24.93 -8.40
N HIS A 199 20.72 -23.64 -8.02
CA HIS A 199 21.92 -23.02 -7.48
C HIS A 199 21.68 -22.28 -6.16
N SER A 200 22.63 -22.38 -5.24
CA SER A 200 22.63 -21.61 -3.98
C SER A 200 23.12 -20.17 -4.21
N VAL A 201 22.92 -19.29 -3.22
CA VAL A 201 23.50 -17.94 -3.26
C VAL A 201 25.02 -18.03 -3.29
N ALA A 202 25.63 -18.94 -2.51
CA ALA A 202 27.06 -19.17 -2.52
C ALA A 202 27.60 -19.52 -3.90
N GLU A 203 26.97 -20.46 -4.60
CA GLU A 203 27.41 -20.87 -5.95
C GLU A 203 27.44 -19.69 -6.93
N LYS A 204 26.45 -18.80 -6.88
CA LYS A 204 26.41 -17.63 -7.78
C LYS A 204 27.39 -16.53 -7.39
N VAL A 205 27.64 -16.34 -6.09
CA VAL A 205 28.66 -15.38 -5.62
C VAL A 205 30.06 -15.88 -5.97
N LEU A 206 30.34 -17.18 -5.82
CA LEU A 206 31.61 -17.80 -6.21
C LEU A 206 31.83 -17.74 -7.72
N GLU A 207 30.79 -17.98 -8.53
CA GLU A 207 30.84 -17.82 -10.00
C GLU A 207 31.22 -16.38 -10.38
N LEU A 208 30.63 -15.38 -9.73
CA LEU A 208 30.95 -13.96 -9.95
C LEU A 208 32.38 -13.61 -9.52
N GLY A 209 32.82 -14.11 -8.37
CA GLY A 209 34.20 -13.92 -7.89
C GLY A 209 35.23 -14.49 -8.85
N ALA A 210 34.98 -15.69 -9.39
CA ALA A 210 35.81 -16.31 -10.40
C ALA A 210 35.84 -15.50 -11.71
N GLN A 211 34.70 -14.99 -12.16
CA GLN A 211 34.63 -14.15 -13.36
C GLN A 211 35.44 -12.85 -13.19
N ILE A 212 35.30 -12.15 -12.05
CA ILE A 212 36.04 -10.93 -11.76
C ILE A 212 37.56 -11.20 -11.69
N GLY A 213 37.96 -12.32 -11.08
CA GLY A 213 39.36 -12.75 -11.04
C GLY A 213 39.94 -12.94 -12.44
N ALA A 214 39.23 -13.69 -13.28
CA ALA A 214 39.63 -13.93 -14.67
C ALA A 214 39.71 -12.64 -15.49
N GLU A 215 38.74 -11.73 -15.34
CA GLU A 215 38.75 -10.41 -16.01
C GLU A 215 39.93 -9.53 -15.55
N ARG A 216 40.41 -9.72 -14.31
CA ARG A 216 41.59 -9.04 -13.76
C ARG A 216 42.90 -9.78 -14.04
N GLY A 217 42.86 -10.92 -14.74
CA GLY A 217 44.03 -11.75 -15.02
C GLY A 217 44.65 -12.37 -13.76
N GLY A 218 43.85 -12.60 -12.72
CA GLY A 218 44.28 -13.12 -11.43
C GLY A 218 43.37 -14.21 -10.89
N GLU A 219 43.62 -14.59 -9.63
CA GLU A 219 42.80 -15.56 -8.90
C GLU A 219 41.37 -15.04 -8.65
N PRO A 220 40.39 -15.94 -8.40
CA PRO A 220 39.04 -15.57 -8.02
C PRO A 220 39.00 -14.53 -6.89
N LEU A 221 38.19 -13.50 -7.05
CA LEU A 221 37.98 -12.51 -6.00
C LEU A 221 37.09 -13.11 -4.91
N ALA A 222 37.59 -13.12 -3.67
CA ALA A 222 36.78 -13.45 -2.50
C ALA A 222 35.73 -12.34 -2.28
N LEU A 223 34.46 -12.69 -2.45
CA LEU A 223 33.32 -11.78 -2.29
C LEU A 223 32.58 -11.97 -0.96
N PHE A 224 32.84 -13.07 -0.25
CA PHE A 224 32.38 -13.28 1.12
C PHE A 224 33.35 -12.66 2.10
N ALA A 225 32.83 -12.05 3.17
CA ALA A 225 33.65 -11.47 4.22
C ALA A 225 34.39 -12.54 5.04
N ASP A 226 33.76 -13.71 5.22
CA ASP A 226 34.27 -14.85 5.98
C ASP A 226 33.59 -16.18 5.57
N ASP A 227 34.15 -17.29 6.05
CA ASP A 227 33.66 -18.66 5.79
C ASP A 227 32.26 -18.92 6.37
N GLU A 228 31.85 -18.18 7.43
CA GLU A 228 30.54 -18.33 8.05
C GLU A 228 29.44 -17.74 7.15
N GLN A 229 29.68 -16.59 6.53
CA GLN A 229 28.80 -16.00 5.53
C GLN A 229 28.69 -16.86 4.28
N GLU A 230 29.79 -17.47 3.82
CA GLU A 230 29.75 -18.43 2.72
C GLU A 230 28.94 -19.68 3.09
N ALA A 231 29.13 -20.24 4.29
CA ALA A 231 28.38 -21.40 4.77
C ALA A 231 26.87 -21.09 4.91
N ARG A 232 26.52 -19.89 5.40
CA ARG A 232 25.12 -19.40 5.43
C ARG A 232 24.56 -19.27 4.02
N ALA A 233 25.29 -18.65 3.09
CA ALA A 233 24.87 -18.49 1.70
C ALA A 233 24.76 -19.84 0.94
N ALA A 234 25.51 -20.86 1.34
CA ALA A 234 25.41 -22.22 0.81
C ALA A 234 24.15 -22.94 1.32
N GLN A 235 23.72 -22.63 2.54
CA GLN A 235 22.46 -23.12 3.13
C GLN A 235 21.24 -22.28 2.75
N MET A 236 21.44 -21.15 2.06
CA MET A 236 20.41 -20.38 1.39
C MET A 236 20.25 -20.91 -0.05
N PRO A 237 19.41 -21.94 -0.29
CA PRO A 237 18.94 -22.17 -1.66
C PRO A 237 18.33 -20.85 -2.13
N PHE A 238 18.42 -20.57 -3.42
CA PHE A 238 17.76 -19.42 -3.98
C PHE A 238 16.25 -19.53 -3.68
N ARG A 239 15.83 -18.85 -2.61
CA ARG A 239 14.49 -18.99 -2.04
C ARG A 239 13.52 -18.47 -3.07
N GLY A 240 12.29 -18.94 -3.03
CA GLY A 240 11.23 -18.44 -3.90
C GLY A 240 11.00 -16.92 -3.83
N LYS A 241 11.76 -16.15 -3.06
CA LYS A 241 11.62 -14.71 -2.82
C LYS A 241 10.17 -14.39 -2.42
N PRO A 242 9.73 -14.87 -1.23
CA PRO A 242 8.45 -14.46 -0.69
C PRO A 242 8.43 -12.93 -0.62
N ALA A 243 7.48 -12.32 -1.33
CA ALA A 243 7.44 -10.87 -1.53
C ALA A 243 6.24 -10.21 -0.83
N ASP A 244 5.22 -11.00 -0.49
CA ASP A 244 3.97 -10.55 0.10
C ASP A 244 3.26 -11.74 0.80
N VAL A 245 2.22 -11.46 1.58
CA VAL A 245 1.37 -12.48 2.20
C VAL A 245 -0.07 -12.02 2.30
N ALA A 246 -1.00 -12.84 1.78
CA ALA A 246 -2.43 -12.66 2.00
C ALA A 246 -3.01 -13.81 2.82
N VAL A 247 -3.97 -13.50 3.69
CA VAL A 247 -4.73 -14.50 4.44
C VAL A 247 -6.18 -14.43 4.01
N LEU A 248 -6.78 -15.58 3.71
CA LEU A 248 -8.20 -15.68 3.40
C LEU A 248 -8.84 -16.78 4.25
N ALA A 249 -10.00 -16.46 4.82
CA ALA A 249 -10.89 -17.42 5.44
C ALA A 249 -12.02 -17.74 4.46
N SER A 250 -12.26 -19.03 4.23
CA SER A 250 -13.33 -19.53 3.37
C SER A 250 -14.04 -20.68 4.04
N GLY A 251 -15.28 -20.45 4.48
CA GLY A 251 -15.99 -21.34 5.39
C GLY A 251 -15.17 -21.63 6.66
N ALA A 252 -14.86 -22.90 6.91
CA ALA A 252 -14.02 -23.33 8.04
C ALA A 252 -12.51 -23.33 7.73
N ALA A 253 -12.12 -23.19 6.47
CA ALA A 253 -10.71 -23.18 6.07
C ALA A 253 -10.12 -21.78 6.24
N ARG A 254 -8.85 -21.72 6.67
CA ARG A 254 -8.07 -20.49 6.73
C ARG A 254 -6.72 -20.75 6.11
N ARG A 255 -6.36 -19.99 5.08
CA ARG A 255 -5.14 -20.22 4.29
C ARG A 255 -4.33 -18.94 4.15
N ALA A 256 -3.01 -19.06 4.22
CA ALA A 256 -2.06 -18.01 3.89
C ALA A 256 -1.48 -18.29 2.49
N TYR A 257 -1.32 -17.24 1.70
CA TYR A 257 -0.89 -17.29 0.31
C TYR A 257 0.36 -16.43 0.18
N VAL A 258 1.46 -17.05 -0.23
CA VAL A 258 2.77 -16.42 -0.27
C VAL A 258 3.32 -16.51 -1.70
N PRO A 259 3.38 -15.38 -2.45
CA PRO A 259 3.94 -15.34 -3.79
C PRO A 259 5.42 -15.70 -3.79
N LEU A 260 5.81 -16.65 -4.64
CA LEU A 260 7.19 -17.07 -4.80
C LEU A 260 7.75 -16.45 -6.10
N GLY A 261 8.12 -15.17 -6.04
CA GLY A 261 8.59 -14.37 -7.18
C GLY A 261 9.94 -14.78 -7.78
N GLY A 262 10.81 -15.45 -7.03
CA GLY A 262 12.21 -15.71 -7.40
C GLY A 262 13.01 -14.42 -7.67
N SER A 263 14.14 -14.51 -8.38
CA SER A 263 14.89 -13.31 -8.83
C SER A 263 14.63 -13.00 -10.30
N LEU A 264 15.26 -11.92 -10.78
CA LEU A 264 15.18 -11.51 -12.18
C LEU A 264 15.77 -12.58 -13.11
N SER A 265 16.83 -13.27 -12.67
CA SER A 265 17.54 -14.28 -13.47
C SER A 265 16.90 -15.68 -13.38
N VAL A 266 16.18 -15.96 -12.29
CA VAL A 266 15.45 -17.21 -12.08
C VAL A 266 14.08 -16.87 -11.49
N PRO A 267 13.13 -16.41 -12.33
CA PRO A 267 11.82 -16.02 -11.84
C PRO A 267 11.02 -17.26 -11.41
N GLY A 268 10.31 -17.13 -10.29
CA GLY A 268 9.34 -18.14 -9.85
C GLY A 268 8.01 -17.99 -10.56
N ASN A 269 7.10 -18.94 -10.36
CA ASN A 269 5.78 -18.97 -10.99
C ASN A 269 4.72 -19.67 -10.12
N GLU A 270 4.90 -19.59 -8.81
CA GLU A 270 4.08 -20.31 -7.84
C GLU A 270 3.66 -19.39 -6.69
N VAL A 271 2.51 -19.69 -6.10
CA VAL A 271 2.11 -19.21 -4.78
C VAL A 271 2.11 -20.40 -3.86
N ALA A 272 2.83 -20.30 -2.73
CA ALA A 272 2.72 -21.27 -1.66
C ALA A 272 1.42 -21.03 -0.89
N VAL A 273 0.65 -22.07 -0.65
CA VAL A 273 -0.60 -22.03 0.11
C VAL A 273 -0.39 -22.82 1.39
N TYR A 274 -0.41 -22.14 2.52
CA TYR A 274 -0.32 -22.75 3.83
C TYR A 274 -1.71 -22.80 4.46
N ASP A 275 -2.23 -23.99 4.71
CA ASP A 275 -3.48 -24.15 5.41
C ASP A 275 -3.24 -24.03 6.92
N LEU A 276 -3.78 -22.97 7.55
CA LEU A 276 -3.53 -22.68 8.97
C LEU A 276 -4.20 -23.69 9.91
N THR A 277 -5.15 -24.49 9.42
CA THR A 277 -5.89 -25.46 10.23
C THR A 277 -5.19 -26.82 10.22
N THR A 278 -4.88 -27.32 9.03
CA THR A 278 -4.24 -28.63 8.83
C THR A 278 -2.72 -28.55 8.83
N ARG A 279 -2.16 -27.34 8.68
CA ARG A 279 -0.73 -27.06 8.53
C ARG A 279 -0.10 -27.68 7.29
N ALA A 280 -0.91 -28.05 6.31
CA ALA A 280 -0.44 -28.54 5.02
C ALA A 280 0.05 -27.37 4.17
N VAL A 281 1.17 -27.58 3.47
CA VAL A 281 1.65 -26.68 2.42
C VAL A 281 1.30 -27.29 1.07
N SER A 282 0.63 -26.52 0.21
CA SER A 282 0.43 -26.83 -1.20
C SER A 282 0.95 -25.70 -2.08
N ARG A 283 0.96 -25.90 -3.40
CA ARG A 283 1.44 -24.90 -4.36
C ARG A 283 0.46 -24.72 -5.50
N VAL A 284 0.25 -23.47 -5.87
CA VAL A 284 -0.59 -23.08 -7.00
C VAL A 284 0.27 -22.44 -8.05
N ARG A 285 0.20 -22.96 -9.28
CA ARG A 285 0.88 -22.32 -10.42
C ARG A 285 0.13 -21.05 -10.83
N VAL A 286 0.92 -20.01 -11.03
CA VAL A 286 0.47 -18.68 -11.46
C VAL A 286 1.39 -18.20 -12.60
N GLY A 287 1.30 -16.91 -12.94
CA GLY A 287 2.21 -16.30 -13.90
C GLY A 287 3.62 -16.12 -13.36
N ILE A 288 4.48 -15.58 -14.22
CA ILE A 288 5.91 -15.42 -13.96
C ILE A 288 6.15 -14.25 -13.01
N ARG A 289 6.98 -14.50 -12.00
CA ARG A 289 7.40 -13.56 -10.95
C ARG A 289 6.22 -12.97 -10.19
N PRO A 290 5.45 -13.80 -9.46
CA PRO A 290 4.37 -13.31 -8.62
C PRO A 290 4.97 -12.53 -7.44
N LEU A 291 4.57 -11.27 -7.26
CA LEU A 291 5.12 -10.39 -6.21
C LEU A 291 4.09 -9.93 -5.19
N GLN A 292 2.87 -9.65 -5.64
CA GLN A 292 1.78 -9.14 -4.81
C GLN A 292 0.57 -10.06 -4.93
N VAL A 293 -0.10 -10.31 -3.82
CA VAL A 293 -1.34 -11.08 -3.76
C VAL A 293 -2.37 -10.33 -2.93
N PHE A 294 -3.52 -10.05 -3.55
CA PHE A 294 -4.64 -9.44 -2.84
C PHE A 294 -5.74 -10.47 -2.64
N ALA A 295 -6.23 -10.63 -1.41
CA ALA A 295 -7.38 -11.46 -1.10
C ALA A 295 -8.62 -10.60 -0.90
N HIS A 296 -9.67 -10.87 -1.68
CA HIS A 296 -10.97 -10.25 -1.51
C HIS A 296 -11.90 -11.20 -0.75
N ALA A 297 -12.20 -10.87 0.52
CA ALA A 297 -12.88 -11.77 1.43
C ALA A 297 -14.32 -12.08 1.01
N ALA A 298 -15.07 -11.08 0.52
CA ALA A 298 -16.49 -11.23 0.22
C ALA A 298 -16.75 -12.16 -0.98
N SER A 299 -15.92 -12.07 -2.02
CA SER A 299 -16.00 -12.96 -3.20
C SER A 299 -15.21 -14.27 -3.03
N GLU A 300 -14.40 -14.37 -1.97
CA GLU A 300 -13.46 -15.46 -1.68
C GLU A 300 -12.46 -15.70 -2.83
N LEU A 301 -12.01 -14.63 -3.49
CA LEU A 301 -11.03 -14.68 -4.58
C LEU A 301 -9.70 -14.06 -4.16
N LEU A 302 -8.61 -14.57 -4.74
CA LEU A 302 -7.32 -13.90 -4.69
C LEU A 302 -6.82 -13.53 -6.08
N PHE A 303 -6.20 -12.37 -6.18
CA PHE A 303 -5.62 -11.82 -7.39
C PHE A 303 -4.10 -11.73 -7.22
N VAL A 304 -3.36 -12.28 -8.17
CA VAL A 304 -1.90 -12.38 -8.09
C VAL A 304 -1.25 -11.56 -9.20
N CYS A 305 -0.49 -10.56 -8.78
CA CYS A 305 0.29 -9.69 -9.64
C CYS A 305 1.54 -10.43 -10.12
N ASN A 306 1.51 -10.85 -11.39
CA ASN A 306 2.63 -11.52 -12.04
C ASN A 306 3.48 -10.49 -12.78
N GLN A 307 4.55 -10.01 -12.16
CA GLN A 307 5.34 -8.89 -12.69
C GLN A 307 5.83 -9.15 -14.11
N TYR A 308 6.19 -10.39 -14.46
CA TYR A 308 6.72 -10.74 -15.78
C TYR A 308 5.72 -11.45 -16.69
N SER A 309 4.44 -11.34 -16.38
CA SER A 309 3.37 -11.79 -17.27
C SER A 309 2.53 -10.62 -17.74
N ASN A 310 1.85 -10.81 -18.86
CA ASN A 310 0.83 -9.93 -19.39
C ASN A 310 -0.57 -10.36 -18.92
N TYR A 311 -0.66 -10.93 -17.72
CA TYR A 311 -1.92 -11.29 -17.08
C TYR A 311 -1.78 -11.38 -15.55
N ILE A 312 -2.88 -11.09 -14.86
CA ILE A 312 -3.11 -11.38 -13.44
C ILE A 312 -3.67 -12.79 -13.33
N SER A 313 -3.14 -13.58 -12.39
CA SER A 313 -3.69 -14.91 -12.08
C SER A 313 -4.75 -14.78 -10.99
N VAL A 314 -5.81 -15.58 -11.09
CA VAL A 314 -6.88 -15.63 -10.08
C VAL A 314 -6.87 -16.99 -9.39
N ILE A 315 -6.92 -16.98 -8.06
CA ILE A 315 -7.00 -18.17 -7.22
C ILE A 315 -8.38 -18.18 -6.55
N ASP A 316 -9.04 -19.33 -6.59
CA ASP A 316 -10.25 -19.56 -5.83
C ASP A 316 -9.89 -19.87 -4.37
N GLY A 317 -10.34 -19.01 -3.45
CA GLY A 317 -10.10 -19.14 -2.02
C GLY A 317 -10.74 -20.38 -1.39
N ARG A 318 -11.85 -20.85 -1.97
CA ARG A 318 -12.61 -22.02 -1.48
C ARG A 318 -11.81 -23.29 -1.64
N THR A 319 -11.25 -23.48 -2.82
CA THR A 319 -10.46 -24.65 -3.19
C THR A 319 -8.96 -24.48 -2.92
N GLY A 320 -8.47 -23.25 -2.87
CA GLY A 320 -7.04 -22.95 -2.79
C GLY A 320 -6.28 -23.29 -4.07
N THR A 321 -6.96 -23.34 -5.22
CA THR A 321 -6.37 -23.62 -6.53
C THR A 321 -6.64 -22.50 -7.53
N THR A 322 -5.99 -22.52 -8.69
CA THR A 322 -6.27 -21.57 -9.78
C THR A 322 -7.76 -21.59 -10.12
N LEU A 323 -8.38 -20.41 -10.23
CA LEU A 323 -9.77 -20.29 -10.66
C LEU A 323 -9.88 -20.75 -12.12
N THR A 324 -10.85 -21.61 -12.42
CA THR A 324 -11.10 -22.11 -13.77
C THR A 324 -12.53 -21.87 -14.21
N SER A 325 -12.73 -21.59 -15.49
CA SER A 325 -14.04 -21.50 -16.13
C SER A 325 -14.02 -22.32 -17.41
N GLY A 326 -15.00 -23.20 -17.62
CA GLY A 326 -15.03 -24.10 -18.79
C GLY A 326 -13.79 -25.02 -18.91
N GLY A 327 -13.13 -25.33 -17.80
CA GLY A 327 -11.91 -26.15 -17.76
C GLY A 327 -10.61 -25.40 -18.08
N ALA A 328 -10.64 -24.08 -18.30
CA ALA A 328 -9.47 -23.25 -18.54
C ALA A 328 -9.24 -22.25 -17.39
N PRO A 329 -7.98 -21.88 -17.07
CA PRO A 329 -7.69 -20.85 -16.07
C PRO A 329 -8.32 -19.50 -16.42
N VAL A 330 -8.90 -18.84 -15.42
CA VAL A 330 -9.33 -17.44 -15.52
C VAL A 330 -8.11 -16.54 -15.36
N LEU A 331 -7.75 -15.83 -16.42
CA LEU A 331 -6.61 -14.92 -16.46
C LEU A 331 -7.09 -13.52 -16.85
N LEU A 332 -6.65 -12.50 -16.12
CA LEU A 332 -7.05 -11.11 -16.39
C LEU A 332 -5.93 -10.43 -17.19
N PRO A 333 -6.06 -10.21 -18.51
CA PRO A 333 -5.02 -9.59 -19.32
C PRO A 333 -4.51 -8.29 -18.71
N SER A 334 -3.21 -8.23 -18.47
CA SER A 334 -2.49 -7.07 -17.94
C SER A 334 -1.36 -6.66 -18.88
N ASP A 335 -0.81 -5.48 -18.65
CA ASP A 335 0.47 -5.13 -19.25
C ASP A 335 1.60 -5.77 -18.43
N PHE A 336 2.74 -6.01 -19.07
CA PHE A 336 3.96 -6.48 -18.42
C PHE A 336 4.39 -5.49 -17.33
N HIS A 337 4.95 -5.99 -16.22
CA HIS A 337 5.43 -5.19 -15.09
C HIS A 337 4.34 -4.65 -14.16
N CYS A 338 3.37 -5.51 -13.82
CA CYS A 338 2.50 -5.28 -12.66
C CYS A 338 3.36 -5.10 -11.39
N SER A 339 3.07 -4.08 -10.60
CA SER A 339 3.78 -3.78 -9.34
C SER A 339 2.92 -3.96 -8.10
N ASP A 340 1.61 -3.77 -8.23
CA ASP A 340 0.64 -3.85 -7.14
C ASP A 340 -0.78 -4.00 -7.71
N LEU A 341 -1.71 -4.50 -6.92
CA LEU A 341 -3.13 -4.55 -7.27
C LEU A 341 -4.04 -4.48 -6.04
N VAL A 342 -5.26 -3.99 -6.24
CA VAL A 342 -6.34 -4.00 -5.25
C VAL A 342 -7.66 -4.22 -5.95
N ALA A 343 -8.57 -4.99 -5.34
CA ALA A 343 -9.94 -5.11 -5.80
C ALA A 343 -10.88 -4.45 -4.78
N VAL A 344 -11.84 -3.68 -5.28
CA VAL A 344 -12.87 -3.02 -4.47
C VAL A 344 -14.24 -3.30 -5.07
N GLU A 345 -15.25 -3.44 -4.23
CA GLU A 345 -16.63 -3.55 -4.67
C GLU A 345 -17.06 -2.25 -5.36
N ARG A 346 -17.72 -2.36 -6.53
CA ARG A 346 -18.22 -1.19 -7.25
C ARG A 346 -19.46 -0.59 -6.59
N ALA A 347 -20.23 -1.42 -5.90
CA ALA A 347 -21.46 -1.05 -5.22
C ALA A 347 -21.55 -1.73 -3.84
N PRO A 348 -20.77 -1.25 -2.84
CA PRO A 348 -20.65 -1.91 -1.53
C PRO A 348 -21.99 -2.03 -0.77
N ASP A 349 -22.95 -1.14 -1.05
CA ASP A 349 -24.28 -1.16 -0.39
C ASP A 349 -25.34 -1.94 -1.20
N ALA A 350 -25.00 -2.45 -2.38
CA ALA A 350 -25.94 -3.20 -3.21
C ALA A 350 -26.05 -4.68 -2.82
N GLY A 351 -25.14 -5.18 -1.97
CA GLY A 351 -25.10 -6.59 -1.60
C GLY A 351 -24.57 -7.51 -2.71
N GLU A 352 -23.86 -6.94 -3.68
CA GLU A 352 -23.29 -7.64 -4.84
C GLU A 352 -21.75 -7.70 -4.71
N PRO A 353 -21.19 -8.54 -3.81
CA PRO A 353 -19.73 -8.64 -3.60
C PRO A 353 -18.97 -9.19 -4.81
N ASP A 354 -19.72 -9.61 -5.85
CA ASP A 354 -19.23 -10.22 -7.07
C ASP A 354 -19.10 -9.22 -8.23
N GLU A 355 -19.34 -7.92 -7.97
CA GLU A 355 -19.05 -6.81 -8.89
C GLU A 355 -17.83 -5.98 -8.42
N LEU A 356 -16.65 -6.31 -8.95
CA LEU A 356 -15.39 -5.72 -8.51
C LEU A 356 -14.79 -4.75 -9.54
N ALA A 357 -14.24 -3.65 -9.04
CA ALA A 357 -13.24 -2.86 -9.73
C ALA A 357 -11.86 -3.35 -9.28
N LEU A 358 -11.11 -3.99 -10.19
CA LEU A 358 -9.71 -4.32 -9.97
C LEU A 358 -8.83 -3.21 -10.51
N LEU A 359 -8.02 -2.63 -9.65
CA LEU A 359 -7.01 -1.63 -9.98
C LEU A 359 -5.64 -2.30 -9.97
N VAL A 360 -4.88 -2.14 -11.04
CA VAL A 360 -3.56 -2.76 -11.21
C VAL A 360 -2.55 -1.67 -11.52
N SER A 361 -1.57 -1.48 -10.65
CA SER A 361 -0.48 -0.54 -10.89
C SER A 361 0.56 -1.16 -11.82
N ASN A 362 1.06 -0.35 -12.75
CA ASN A 362 2.13 -0.72 -13.65
C ASN A 362 3.23 0.33 -13.59
N SER A 363 4.34 -0.02 -12.93
CA SER A 363 5.46 0.89 -12.74
C SER A 363 6.24 1.18 -14.03
N PHE A 364 6.25 0.25 -14.99
CA PHE A 364 6.96 0.46 -16.27
C PHE A 364 6.22 1.44 -17.18
N ARG A 365 4.88 1.39 -17.17
CA ARG A 365 4.00 2.27 -17.94
C ARG A 365 3.66 3.57 -17.21
N ARG A 366 3.96 3.66 -15.90
CA ARG A 366 3.54 4.76 -15.02
C ARG A 366 2.02 4.96 -15.08
N SER A 367 1.27 3.88 -15.00
CA SER A 367 -0.19 3.88 -15.17
C SER A 367 -0.88 2.93 -14.22
N VAL A 368 -2.16 3.19 -13.95
CA VAL A 368 -3.07 2.25 -13.30
C VAL A 368 -4.06 1.74 -14.35
N LEU A 369 -4.19 0.42 -14.43
CA LEU A 369 -5.19 -0.26 -15.23
C LEU A 369 -6.41 -0.54 -14.34
N ALA A 370 -7.61 -0.33 -14.88
CA ALA A 370 -8.86 -0.63 -14.18
C ALA A 370 -9.67 -1.67 -14.96
N TYR A 371 -10.11 -2.70 -14.27
CA TYR A 371 -10.96 -3.78 -14.79
C TYR A 371 -12.26 -3.81 -14.01
N GLU A 372 -13.33 -4.09 -14.73
CA GLU A 372 -14.61 -4.47 -14.16
C GLU A 372 -14.72 -5.99 -14.24
N LEU A 373 -14.98 -6.61 -13.09
CA LEU A 373 -15.12 -8.05 -12.92
C LEU A 373 -16.52 -8.32 -12.39
N ASP A 374 -17.30 -9.05 -13.17
CA ASP A 374 -18.68 -9.40 -12.84
C ASP A 374 -18.82 -10.92 -12.87
N ARG A 375 -19.37 -11.51 -11.81
CA ARG A 375 -19.77 -12.92 -11.83
C ARG A 375 -21.13 -13.03 -12.54
N CYS A 376 -21.24 -13.88 -13.55
CA CYS A 376 -22.54 -14.10 -14.18
C CYS A 376 -23.48 -14.78 -13.15
N ALA A 377 -24.50 -14.05 -12.69
CA ALA A 377 -25.44 -14.48 -11.65
C ALA A 377 -26.44 -15.57 -12.10
N SER A 378 -26.32 -16.12 -13.31
CA SER A 378 -27.33 -17.03 -13.87
C SER A 378 -27.37 -18.41 -13.21
N GLU A 379 -26.35 -18.82 -12.44
CA GLU A 379 -26.46 -19.97 -11.51
C GLU A 379 -25.66 -19.78 -10.20
N PRO A 380 -26.17 -20.19 -9.01
CA PRO A 380 -25.49 -20.07 -7.71
C PRO A 380 -24.15 -20.83 -7.55
N ASN A 381 -23.66 -21.44 -8.62
CA ASN A 381 -22.43 -22.22 -8.68
C ASN A 381 -21.71 -22.10 -10.04
N SER A 382 -22.09 -21.14 -10.90
CA SER A 382 -21.34 -20.92 -12.14
C SER A 382 -20.06 -20.14 -11.83
N ASP A 383 -18.90 -20.78 -12.02
CA ASP A 383 -17.56 -20.14 -12.02
C ASP A 383 -17.33 -19.29 -13.28
N VAL A 384 -18.40 -18.70 -13.83
CA VAL A 384 -18.37 -17.92 -15.07
C VAL A 384 -18.26 -16.46 -14.70
N TRP A 385 -17.09 -15.88 -15.00
CA TRP A 385 -16.76 -14.49 -14.77
C TRP A 385 -16.66 -13.75 -16.10
N THR A 386 -17.30 -12.59 -16.19
CA THR A 386 -17.09 -11.64 -17.30
C THR A 386 -16.15 -10.53 -16.87
N MET A 387 -15.31 -10.10 -17.80
CA MET A 387 -14.34 -9.04 -17.55
C MET A 387 -14.34 -8.02 -18.67
N THR A 388 -14.44 -6.74 -18.30
CA THR A 388 -14.35 -5.62 -19.23
C THR A 388 -13.23 -4.67 -18.81
N ARG A 389 -12.24 -4.46 -19.67
CA ARG A 389 -11.20 -3.43 -19.44
C ARG A 389 -11.77 -2.06 -19.80
N ARG A 390 -11.78 -1.11 -18.86
CA ARG A 390 -12.12 0.28 -19.19
C ARG A 390 -10.95 0.95 -19.93
N ARG A 391 -11.19 1.37 -21.17
CA ARG A 391 -10.34 2.39 -21.81
C ARG A 391 -10.69 3.73 -21.18
N GLY A 392 -9.72 4.41 -20.59
CA GLY A 392 -9.93 5.75 -20.05
C GLY A 392 -10.57 6.64 -21.10
N SER A 393 -11.80 7.10 -20.84
CA SER A 393 -12.40 8.13 -21.66
C SER A 393 -11.53 9.37 -21.50
N ARG A 394 -10.84 9.79 -22.57
CA ARG A 394 -10.42 11.18 -22.66
C ARG A 394 -11.72 12.00 -22.65
N ARG A 395 -12.14 12.50 -21.48
CA ARG A 395 -13.00 13.67 -21.47
C ARG A 395 -12.18 14.76 -22.14
N ALA A 396 -12.53 15.07 -23.38
CA ALA A 396 -12.08 16.30 -24.03
C ALA A 396 -12.45 17.44 -23.06
N ARG A 397 -11.42 18.09 -22.52
CA ARG A 397 -11.57 19.46 -22.01
C ARG A 397 -11.40 20.40 -23.18
#